data_AF-A0A3D9LA25-F1
#
_entry.id   AF-A0A3D9LA25-F1
#
_cell.length_a   1.000
_cell.length_b   1.000
_cell.length_c   1.000
_cell.angle_alpha   90.00
_cell.angle_beta   90.00
_cell.angle_gamma   90.00
#
_symmetry.space_group_name_H-M   'P 1'
#
loop_
_entity.id
_entity.type
_entity.pdbx_description
1 polymer ?
#
loop_
_entity_poly.entity_id
_entity_poly.type
_entity_poly.pdbx_seq_one_letter_code
_entity_poly.pdbx_strand_id
1 'polypeptide(L)'
;MTTSDPVPGATEPLNCELCQRVSVLQFHTTGTDLVDRAACRRADGEGMWLCSICEEAVHRWMAEHPGEGSARAAVDEMVQRLLGLIDGPPRKYRRQRRPDTTT
;
A
#
# COMPACT_ATOMS: atom_id res chain seq x y z
N MET A 1 -11.58 17.76 8.25
CA MET A 1 -10.56 16.88 8.82
C MET A 1 -9.24 17.42 8.33
N THR A 2 -8.44 18.00 9.22
CA THR A 2 -7.15 18.61 8.88
C THR A 2 -6.17 17.52 8.47
N THR A 3 -5.86 17.45 7.19
CA THR A 3 -4.72 16.69 6.65
C THR A 3 -3.46 17.44 7.09
N SER A 4 -2.96 17.11 8.28
CA SER A 4 -1.64 17.53 8.72
C SER A 4 -0.64 16.68 7.95
N ASP A 5 -0.13 17.21 6.84
CA ASP A 5 0.98 16.58 6.13
C ASP A 5 2.13 16.39 7.13
N PRO A 6 2.60 15.15 7.36
CA PRO A 6 3.71 14.90 8.26
C PRO A 6 4.94 15.70 7.82
N VAL A 7 5.58 16.40 8.75
CA VAL A 7 6.86 17.06 8.48
C VAL A 7 7.95 15.98 8.44
N PRO A 8 8.86 15.99 7.45
CA PRO A 8 10.02 15.11 7.47
C PRO A 8 10.79 15.24 8.80
N GLY A 9 10.84 14.16 9.59
CA GLY A 9 11.46 14.16 10.93
C GLY A 9 10.50 14.30 12.11
N ALA A 10 9.18 14.28 11.90
CA ALA A 10 8.20 14.17 12.97
C ALA A 10 8.44 12.88 13.78
N THR A 11 8.75 13.04 15.07
CA THR A 11 8.94 11.96 16.04
C THR A 11 7.62 11.41 16.59
N GLU A 12 6.51 12.06 16.28
CA GLU A 12 5.18 11.61 16.69
C GLU A 12 4.73 10.48 15.77
N PRO A 13 4.29 9.33 16.34
CA PRO A 13 3.84 8.21 15.54
C PRO A 13 2.50 8.54 14.87
N LEU A 14 2.42 8.28 13.57
CA LEU A 14 1.25 8.54 12.72
C LEU A 14 0.78 7.25 12.04
N ASN A 15 -0.41 7.27 11.45
CA ASN A 15 -0.93 6.13 10.72
C ASN A 15 -0.26 6.00 9.36
N CYS A 16 0.33 4.83 9.08
CA CYS A 16 0.81 4.49 7.75
C CYS A 16 -0.32 4.59 6.73
N GLU A 17 -0.14 5.34 5.65
CA GLU A 17 -1.18 5.56 4.65
C GLU A 17 -1.57 4.29 3.90
N LEU A 18 -0.68 3.29 3.87
CA LEU A 18 -0.92 2.01 3.19
C LEU A 18 -1.57 0.95 4.10
N CYS A 19 -0.99 0.68 5.27
CA CYS A 19 -1.46 -0.41 6.16
C CYS A 19 -2.17 0.07 7.43
N GLN A 20 -2.32 1.39 7.62
CA GLN A 20 -3.01 2.03 8.76
C GLN A 20 -2.44 1.71 10.15
N ARG A 21 -1.27 1.07 10.23
CA ARG A 21 -0.55 0.86 11.50
C ARG A 21 0.09 2.17 11.97
N VAL A 22 -0.02 2.44 13.27
CA VAL A 22 0.65 3.55 13.96
C VAL A 22 2.17 3.29 13.98
N SER A 23 2.97 4.19 13.40
CA SER A 23 4.42 4.04 13.31
C SER A 23 5.12 5.38 13.06
N VAL A 24 6.45 5.39 13.15
CA VAL A 24 7.26 6.48 12.59
C VAL A 24 7.31 6.30 11.08
N LEU A 25 6.84 7.30 10.34
CA LEU A 25 6.65 7.21 8.90
C LEU A 25 7.91 7.63 8.14
N GLN A 26 8.07 7.06 6.96
CA GLN A 26 9.06 7.41 5.95
C GLN A 26 8.30 7.86 4.71
N PHE A 27 8.78 8.93 4.06
CA PHE A 27 8.21 9.35 2.79
C PHE A 27 8.65 8.39 1.68
N HIS A 28 7.71 8.04 0.81
CA HIS A 28 7.96 7.31 -0.42
C HIS A 28 7.39 8.12 -1.59
N THR A 29 8.25 8.58 -2.51
CA THR A 29 7.78 9.29 -3.71
C THR A 29 7.11 8.33 -4.68
N THR A 30 6.02 8.78 -5.30
CA THR A 30 5.35 8.06 -6.41
C THR A 30 5.54 8.76 -7.75
N GLY A 31 6.18 9.94 -7.75
CA GLY A 31 6.47 10.71 -8.95
C GLY A 31 7.80 10.38 -9.62
N THR A 32 8.71 9.68 -8.94
CA THR A 32 9.99 9.22 -9.50
C THR A 32 10.34 7.80 -9.08
N ASP A 33 10.89 7.02 -10.01
CA ASP A 33 11.19 5.60 -9.83
C ASP A 33 12.56 5.38 -9.17
N LEU A 34 12.71 5.85 -7.93
CA LEU A 34 13.95 5.78 -7.18
C LEU A 34 14.03 4.48 -6.35
N VAL A 35 14.90 3.55 -6.76
CA VAL A 35 15.13 2.30 -6.02
C VAL A 35 15.90 2.53 -4.72
N ASP A 36 16.83 3.50 -4.69
CA ASP A 36 17.54 3.87 -3.46
C ASP A 36 16.59 4.56 -2.47
N ARG A 37 16.45 3.97 -1.28
CA ARG A 37 15.51 4.44 -0.26
C ARG A 37 15.89 5.82 0.28
N ALA A 38 17.17 6.12 0.43
CA ALA A 38 17.60 7.41 0.96
C ALA A 38 17.32 8.54 -0.03
N ALA A 39 17.53 8.31 -1.33
CA ALA A 39 17.13 9.21 -2.40
C ALA A 39 15.60 9.37 -2.47
N CYS A 40 14.86 8.27 -2.45
CA CYS A 40 13.39 8.26 -2.49
C CYS A 40 12.76 9.10 -1.37
N ARG A 41 13.24 8.94 -0.13
CA ARG A 41 12.76 9.72 1.03
C ARG A 41 13.01 11.22 0.95
N ARG A 42 13.96 11.65 0.12
CA ARG A 42 14.34 13.05 -0.07
C ARG A 42 13.81 13.64 -1.37
N ALA A 43 13.15 12.83 -2.20
CA ALA A 43 12.57 13.32 -3.43
C ALA A 43 11.40 14.24 -3.12
N ASP A 44 11.32 15.35 -3.83
CA ASP A 44 10.20 16.28 -3.74
C ASP A 44 9.01 15.78 -4.58
N GLY A 45 7.80 16.25 -4.24
CA GLY A 45 6.60 16.02 -5.03
C GLY A 45 5.63 15.03 -4.39
N GLU A 46 4.86 14.34 -5.24
CA GLU A 46 3.80 13.43 -4.80
C GLU A 46 4.36 12.12 -4.24
N GLY A 47 3.76 11.65 -3.16
CA GLY A 47 4.18 10.45 -2.48
C GLY A 47 3.26 10.07 -1.34
N MET A 48 3.69 9.10 -0.55
CA MET A 48 2.95 8.56 0.57
C MET A 48 3.84 8.46 1.82
N TRP A 49 3.21 8.57 2.98
CA TRP A 49 3.83 8.35 4.27
C TRP A 49 3.62 6.92 4.75
N LEU A 50 4.69 6.13 4.68
CA LEU A 50 4.65 4.69 4.90
C LEU A 50 5.43 4.29 6.16
N CYS A 51 4.97 3.25 6.86
CA CYS A 51 5.81 2.62 7.87
C CYS A 51 7.00 1.89 7.19
N SER A 52 8.06 1.64 7.96
CA SER A 52 9.30 1.03 7.43
C SER A 52 9.09 -0.30 6.71
N ILE A 53 8.10 -1.10 7.16
CA ILE A 53 7.74 -2.39 6.54
C ILE A 53 7.09 -2.19 5.17
N CYS A 54 6.14 -1.26 5.08
CA CYS A 54 5.46 -0.95 3.83
C CYS A 54 6.41 -0.32 2.81
N GLU A 55 7.25 0.62 3.25
CA GLU A 55 8.28 1.22 2.41
C GLU A 55 9.24 0.15 1.86
N GLU A 56 9.70 -0.78 2.70
CA GLU A 56 10.57 -1.87 2.26
C GLU A 56 9.89 -2.80 1.25
N ALA A 57 8.62 -3.15 1.47
CA ALA A 57 7.87 -4.00 0.55
C ALA A 57 7.69 -3.35 -0.83
N VAL A 58 7.40 -2.05 -0.86
CA VAL A 58 7.30 -1.25 -2.09
C VAL A 58 8.63 -1.24 -2.84
N HIS A 59 9.73 -0.87 -2.17
CA HIS A 59 11.06 -0.83 -2.80
C HIS A 59 11.54 -2.21 -3.27
N ARG A 60 11.23 -3.27 -2.53
CA ARG A 60 11.52 -4.63 -2.95
C ARG A 60 10.77 -4.98 -4.24
N TRP A 61 9.49 -4.62 -4.33
CA TRP A 61 8.72 -4.84 -5.54
C TRP A 61 9.29 -4.05 -6.73
N MET A 62 9.65 -2.77 -6.52
CA MET A 62 10.28 -1.94 -7.57
C MET A 62 11.61 -2.54 -8.05
N ALA A 63 12.41 -3.10 -7.15
CA ALA A 63 13.66 -3.77 -7.51
C ALA A 63 13.44 -5.03 -8.35
N GLU A 64 12.34 -5.75 -8.13
CA GLU A 64 11.92 -6.91 -8.92
C GLU A 64 11.26 -6.50 -10.27
N HIS A 65 10.68 -5.30 -10.34
CA HIS A 65 9.92 -4.78 -11.50
C HIS A 65 10.38 -3.36 -11.89
N PRO A 66 11.64 -3.19 -12.34
CA PRO A 66 12.14 -1.87 -12.71
C PRO A 66 11.48 -1.36 -14.00
N GLY A 67 11.21 -0.06 -14.05
CA GLY A 67 10.58 0.58 -15.20
C GLY A 67 9.96 1.92 -14.84
N GLU A 68 9.55 2.65 -15.87
CA GLU A 68 8.82 3.91 -15.72
C GLU A 68 7.48 3.67 -15.02
N GLY A 69 7.21 4.46 -13.97
CA GLY A 69 6.01 4.34 -13.15
C GLY A 69 6.04 3.17 -12.16
N SER A 70 7.19 2.51 -11.97
CA SER A 70 7.34 1.42 -11.02
C SER A 70 7.04 1.84 -9.57
N ALA A 71 7.30 3.08 -9.17
CA ALA A 71 6.98 3.59 -7.84
C ALA A 71 5.47 3.57 -7.57
N ARG A 72 4.67 4.11 -8.51
CA ARG A 72 3.20 4.08 -8.45
C ARG A 72 2.67 2.65 -8.50
N ALA A 73 3.16 1.85 -9.45
CA ALA A 73 2.72 0.47 -9.64
C ALA A 73 3.00 -0.42 -8.42
N ALA A 74 4.11 -0.18 -7.71
CA ALA A 74 4.45 -0.89 -6.50
C ALA A 74 3.44 -0.63 -5.37
N VAL A 75 3.03 0.62 -5.19
CA VAL A 75 1.99 0.99 -4.23
C VAL A 75 0.66 0.32 -4.60
N ASP A 76 0.25 0.40 -5.86
CA ASP A 76 -0.99 -0.22 -6.35
C ASP A 76 -0.99 -1.74 -6.10
N GLU A 77 0.12 -2.42 -6.36
CA GLU A 77 0.29 -3.85 -6.05
C GLU A 77 0.13 -4.12 -4.55
N MET A 78 0.72 -3.31 -3.67
CA MET A 78 0.56 -3.51 -2.23
C MET A 78 -0.89 -3.32 -1.78
N VAL A 79 -1.60 -2.35 -2.35
CA VAL A 79 -3.03 -2.16 -2.10
C VAL A 79 -3.82 -3.38 -2.56
N GLN A 80 -3.55 -3.90 -3.76
CA GLN A 80 -4.22 -5.11 -4.27
C GLN A 80 -3.95 -6.33 -3.38
N ARG A 81 -2.73 -6.51 -2.87
CA ARG A 81 -2.42 -7.58 -1.90
C ARG A 81 -3.22 -7.45 -0.62
N LEU A 82 -3.35 -6.23 -0.08
CA LEU A 82 -4.15 -5.98 1.11
C LEU A 82 -5.65 -6.24 0.87
N LEU A 83 -6.18 -5.80 -0.28
CA LEU A 83 -7.57 -6.09 -0.66
C LEU A 83 -7.82 -7.59 -0.80
N GLY A 84 -6.90 -8.33 -1.42
CA GLY A 84 -6.99 -9.79 -1.53
C GLY A 84 -7.04 -10.52 -0.18
N LEU A 85 -6.40 -9.96 0.86
CA LEU A 85 -6.50 -10.49 2.22
C LEU A 85 -7.86 -10.19 2.87
N ILE A 86 -8.47 -9.04 2.56
CA ILE A 86 -9.77 -8.62 3.11
C ILE A 86 -10.91 -9.39 2.45
N ASP A 87 -10.93 -9.48 1.12
CA ASP A 87 -11.98 -10.16 0.36
C ASP A 87 -11.99 -11.67 0.62
N GLY A 88 -10.84 -12.23 1.00
CA GLY A 88 -10.64 -13.66 1.19
C GLY A 88 -10.73 -14.44 -0.13
N PRO A 89 -10.61 -15.77 -0.08
CA PRO A 89 -10.72 -16.58 -1.29
C PRO A 89 -12.14 -16.46 -1.90
N PRO A 90 -12.27 -16.45 -3.25
CA PRO A 90 -13.57 -16.39 -3.89
C PRO A 90 -14.49 -17.49 -3.37
N ARG A 91 -15.57 -17.12 -2.67
CA ARG A 91 -16.52 -18.11 -2.13
C ARG A 91 -17.30 -18.72 -3.29
N LYS A 92 -17.08 -20.02 -3.56
CA LYS A 92 -17.93 -20.77 -4.50
C LYS A 92 -19.33 -20.90 -3.91
N TYR A 93 -20.23 -19.99 -4.26
CA TYR A 93 -21.63 -20.07 -3.85
C TYR A 93 -22.31 -21.23 -4.58
N ARG A 94 -22.32 -22.42 -3.98
CA ARG A 94 -23.07 -23.57 -4.50
C ARG A 94 -24.55 -23.30 -4.21
N ARG A 95 -25.30 -22.82 -5.21
CA ARG A 95 -26.77 -22.75 -5.14
C ARG A 95 -27.29 -24.13 -4.74
N GLN A 96 -27.70 -24.30 -3.48
CA GLN A 96 -28.54 -25.44 -3.10
C GLN A 96 -29.89 -25.22 -3.76
N ARG A 97 -30.17 -26.04 -4.78
CA ARG A 97 -31.49 -26.12 -5.39
C ARG A 97 -32.44 -26.60 -4.30
N ARG A 98 -33.23 -25.67 -3.74
CA ARG A 98 -34.29 -25.98 -2.78
C ARG A 98 -35.27 -26.95 -3.50
N PRO A 99 -35.51 -28.16 -2.99
CA PRO A 99 -36.57 -28.99 -3.57
C PRO A 99 -37.90 -28.28 -3.28
N ASP A 100 -38.66 -28.03 -4.34
CA ASP A 100 -40.05 -27.56 -4.24
C ASP A 100 -40.86 -28.68 -3.58
N THR A 101 -41.05 -28.60 -2.26
CA THR A 101 -42.03 -29.41 -1.58
C THR A 101 -43.40 -28.83 -1.88
N THR A 102 -44.02 -29.34 -2.95
CA THR A 102 -45.44 -29.14 -3.25
C THR A 102 -46.16 -30.40 -2.82
N THR A 103 -46.83 -30.38 -1.66
CA THR A 103 -47.94 -31.28 -1.34
C THR A 103 -48.89 -30.60 -0.37
#